data_AF-U3PZM8-F1
#
_entry.id   AF-U3PZM8-F1
#
_cell.length_a   1.000
_cell.length_b   1.000
_cell.length_c   1.000
_cell.angle_alpha   90.00
_cell.angle_beta   90.00
_cell.angle_gamma   90.00
#
_symmetry.space_group_name_H-M   'P 1'
#
loop_
_entity.id
_entity.type
_entity.pdbx_description
1 polymer ?
#
loop_
_entity_poly.entity_id
_entity_poly.type
_entity_poly.pdbx_seq_one_letter_code
_entity_poly.pdbx_strand_id
1 'polypeptide(L)'
;VALCIHNIAYQGRFAFSDFYQLNLPDQLKGSFEFIDGYEEPVKGRKINWMKAGIIESHRVVTVSPYYAEELVSGPDKGVELDNILRSIRCSVSGIVNGMDTQEWNPLTDKYIDYHYDITTVMDAKPLLKEALQAAVGLPVDRSIPLIGFIGRLEEQKGSDILVAALDKFIGMNVQVVIL
;
A
#
# COMPACT_ATOMS: atom_id res chain seq x y z
N VAL A 1 16.76 -8.77 15.89
CA VAL A 1 15.75 -7.74 15.55
C VAL A 1 15.35 -7.90 14.10
N ALA A 2 14.05 -7.82 13.77
CA ALA A 2 13.55 -7.82 12.40
C ALA A 2 12.80 -6.51 12.12
N LEU A 3 13.01 -5.93 10.94
CA LEU A 3 12.28 -4.75 10.47
C LEU A 3 11.21 -5.17 9.46
N CYS A 4 9.97 -4.73 9.65
CA CYS A 4 8.90 -4.93 8.67
C CYS A 4 8.64 -3.65 7.88
N ILE A 5 8.84 -3.68 6.57
CA ILE A 5 8.55 -2.58 5.65
C ILE A 5 7.17 -2.81 5.04
N HIS A 6 6.18 -2.01 5.46
CA HIS A 6 4.84 -2.03 4.87
C HIS A 6 4.69 -1.08 3.69
N ASN A 7 5.52 -0.02 3.66
CA ASN A 7 5.51 0.98 2.61
C ASN A 7 6.87 1.68 2.56
N ILE A 8 7.59 1.51 1.46
CA ILE A 8 8.94 2.08 1.27
C ILE A 8 8.94 3.59 1.01
N ALA A 9 7.79 4.20 0.64
CA ALA A 9 7.74 5.63 0.32
C ALA A 9 7.92 6.51 1.59
N TYR A 10 7.42 6.05 2.73
CA TYR A 10 7.46 6.79 3.99
C TYR A 10 8.68 6.41 4.82
N GLN A 11 9.83 7.03 4.51
CA GLN A 11 11.14 6.62 5.06
C GLN A 11 11.56 7.34 6.34
N GLY A 12 10.84 8.39 6.75
CA GLY A 12 11.23 9.28 7.84
C GLY A 12 12.51 10.04 7.50
N ARG A 13 12.43 10.99 6.57
CA ARG A 13 13.55 11.82 6.13
C ARG A 13 13.59 13.14 6.90
N PHE A 14 14.70 13.44 7.57
CA PHE A 14 14.88 14.65 8.38
C PHE A 14 16.23 15.33 8.10
N ALA A 15 16.46 16.53 8.61
CA ALA A 15 17.73 17.21 8.40
C ALA A 15 18.86 16.50 9.14
N PHE A 16 20.02 16.35 8.50
CA PHE A 16 21.16 15.69 9.14
C PHE A 16 21.63 16.41 10.42
N SER A 17 21.42 17.73 10.49
CA SER A 17 21.64 18.52 11.70
C SER A 17 20.86 17.99 12.89
N ASP A 18 19.70 17.38 12.71
CA ASP A 18 18.80 17.00 13.80
C ASP A 18 19.27 15.72 14.53
N PHE A 19 20.35 15.08 14.07
CA PHE A 19 20.82 13.81 14.64
C PHE A 19 21.12 13.92 16.15
N TYR A 20 21.60 15.08 16.62
CA TYR A 20 21.88 15.29 18.05
C TYR A 20 20.61 15.15 18.91
N GLN A 21 19.42 15.42 18.35
CA GLN A 21 18.15 15.32 19.06
C GLN A 21 17.77 13.86 19.34
N LEU A 22 18.34 12.90 18.60
CA LEU A 22 18.09 11.48 18.78
C LEU A 22 18.80 10.92 20.03
N ASN A 23 19.75 11.67 20.60
CA ASN A 23 20.57 11.25 21.74
C ASN A 23 21.24 9.87 21.53
N LEU A 24 21.69 9.62 20.30
CA LEU A 24 22.37 8.38 19.89
C LEU A 24 23.89 8.59 19.77
N PRO A 25 24.70 7.54 19.97
CA PRO A 25 26.14 7.61 19.74
C PRO A 25 26.49 8.04 18.31
N ASP A 26 27.50 8.89 18.18
CA ASP A 26 28.00 9.40 16.90
C ASP A 26 28.42 8.31 15.89
N GLN A 27 28.78 7.13 16.40
CA GLN A 27 29.14 5.96 15.59
C GLN A 27 27.99 5.49 14.69
N LEU A 28 26.73 5.73 15.09
CA LEU A 28 25.55 5.35 14.32
C LEU A 28 25.21 6.35 13.20
N LYS A 29 25.86 7.51 13.13
CA LYS A 29 25.57 8.54 12.11
C LYS A 29 25.61 7.99 10.69
N GLY A 30 26.56 7.11 10.37
CA GLY A 30 26.71 6.52 9.04
C GLY A 30 25.50 5.66 8.62
N SER A 31 24.83 5.00 9.58
CA SER A 31 23.65 4.18 9.33
C SER A 31 22.45 5.06 8.96
N PHE A 32 22.32 6.23 9.57
CA PHE A 32 21.24 7.20 9.27
C PHE A 32 21.53 8.11 8.08
N GLU A 33 22.79 8.40 7.80
CA GLU A 33 23.18 9.36 6.76
C GLU A 33 22.64 8.96 5.39
N PHE A 34 21.95 9.88 4.74
CA PHE A 34 21.29 9.65 3.48
C PHE A 34 21.30 10.92 2.64
N ILE A 35 21.42 10.77 1.32
CA ILE A 35 21.28 11.86 0.37
C ILE A 35 20.34 11.33 -0.72
N ASP A 36 19.29 12.08 -0.98
CA ASP A 36 18.43 11.87 -2.14
C ASP A 36 18.54 13.07 -3.09
N GLY A 37 17.85 13.01 -4.22
CA GLY A 37 17.78 14.09 -5.20
C GLY A 37 16.74 15.17 -4.92
N TYR A 38 16.04 15.14 -3.78
CA TYR A 38 14.89 16.02 -3.51
C TYR A 38 15.29 17.26 -2.72
N GLU A 39 14.74 18.41 -3.11
CA GLU A 39 14.98 19.69 -2.41
C GLU A 39 14.12 19.84 -1.13
N GLU A 40 12.96 19.19 -1.09
CA GLU A 40 12.00 19.23 0.03
C GLU A 40 11.88 17.85 0.71
N PRO A 41 11.54 17.79 2.02
CA PRO A 41 11.42 18.90 2.96
C PRO A 41 12.78 19.47 3.43
N VAL A 42 13.89 18.84 3.02
CA VAL A 42 15.26 19.24 3.37
C VAL A 42 16.12 19.09 2.14
N LYS A 43 17.04 20.01 1.89
CA LYS A 43 18.01 19.91 0.79
C LYS A 43 19.32 19.26 1.25
N GLY A 44 19.82 18.30 0.48
CA GLY A 44 21.16 17.71 0.69
C GLY A 44 21.19 16.59 1.73
N ARG A 45 22.08 16.69 2.73
CA ARG A 45 22.31 15.63 3.73
C ARG A 45 21.12 15.47 4.67
N LYS A 46 20.63 14.24 4.78
CA LYS A 46 19.44 13.84 5.54
C LYS A 46 19.75 12.70 6.51
N ILE A 47 18.90 12.58 7.51
CA ILE A 47 18.68 11.37 8.29
C ILE A 47 17.59 10.57 7.60
N ASN A 48 17.79 9.26 7.45
CA ASN A 48 16.78 8.33 6.96
C ASN A 48 16.60 7.18 7.97
N TRP A 49 15.46 7.18 8.65
CA TRP A 49 15.16 6.21 9.70
C TRP A 49 15.01 4.80 9.14
N MET A 50 14.36 4.67 7.98
CA MET A 50 14.19 3.38 7.33
C MET A 50 15.53 2.79 6.90
N LYS A 51 16.44 3.60 6.33
CA LYS A 51 17.80 3.18 5.99
C LYS A 51 18.55 2.63 7.21
N ALA A 52 18.52 3.35 8.32
CA ALA A 52 19.16 2.88 9.56
C ALA A 52 18.54 1.57 10.03
N GLY A 53 17.21 1.45 10.02
CA GLY A 53 16.51 0.21 10.37
C GLY A 53 16.90 -0.96 9.47
N ILE A 54 17.06 -0.74 8.17
CA ILE A 54 17.49 -1.75 7.21
C ILE A 54 18.91 -2.25 7.56
N ILE A 55 19.84 -1.33 7.77
CA ILE A 55 21.27 -1.63 8.04
C ILE A 55 21.45 -2.34 9.39
N GLU A 56 20.76 -1.88 10.43
CA GLU A 56 20.95 -2.36 11.81
C GLU A 56 20.06 -3.57 12.16
N SER A 57 19.13 -3.96 11.29
CA SER A 57 18.29 -5.14 11.49
C SER A 57 18.98 -6.43 11.07
N HIS A 58 18.63 -7.54 11.73
CA HIS A 58 19.15 -8.87 11.36
C HIS A 58 18.40 -9.46 10.16
N ARG A 59 17.14 -9.03 9.99
CA ARG A 59 16.21 -9.46 8.93
C ARG A 59 15.31 -8.30 8.54
N VAL A 60 15.05 -8.18 7.26
CA VAL A 60 14.05 -7.26 6.71
C VAL A 60 12.93 -8.10 6.12
N VAL A 61 11.70 -7.82 6.54
CA VAL A 61 10.51 -8.46 6.01
C VAL A 61 9.59 -7.43 5.36
N THR A 62 8.79 -7.87 4.40
CA THR A 62 7.83 -6.98 3.72
C THR A 62 6.55 -7.72 3.37
N VAL A 63 5.55 -7.01 2.85
CA VAL A 63 4.14 -7.44 2.77
C VAL A 63 3.83 -8.51 1.72
N SER A 64 4.75 -8.82 0.82
CA SER A 64 4.63 -9.95 -0.11
C SER A 64 5.98 -10.33 -0.74
N PRO A 65 6.16 -11.58 -1.20
CA PRO A 65 7.36 -11.99 -1.93
C PRO A 65 7.60 -11.14 -3.18
N TYR A 66 6.53 -10.81 -3.92
CA TYR A 66 6.62 -9.96 -5.10
C TYR A 66 7.10 -8.55 -4.75
N TYR A 67 6.55 -7.96 -3.68
CA TYR A 67 6.99 -6.63 -3.25
C TYR A 67 8.46 -6.64 -2.79
N ALA A 68 8.94 -7.73 -2.18
CA ALA A 68 10.37 -7.88 -1.88
C ALA A 68 11.25 -7.83 -3.15
N GLU A 69 10.81 -8.44 -4.25
CA GLU A 69 11.48 -8.38 -5.54
C GLU A 69 11.42 -6.97 -6.15
N GLU A 70 10.27 -6.30 -6.04
CA GLU A 70 10.09 -4.93 -6.51
C GLU A 70 11.05 -3.95 -5.82
N LEU A 71 11.17 -4.04 -4.49
CA LEU A 71 12.04 -3.17 -3.71
C LEU A 71 13.52 -3.25 -4.11
N VAL A 72 13.97 -4.39 -4.63
CA VAL A 72 15.36 -4.58 -5.09
C VAL A 72 15.54 -4.39 -6.59
N SER A 73 14.46 -4.15 -7.34
CA SER A 73 14.49 -4.14 -8.82
C SER A 73 15.05 -2.86 -9.43
N GLY A 74 14.92 -1.72 -8.75
CA GLY A 74 15.40 -0.43 -9.26
C GLY A 74 14.88 0.79 -8.50
N PRO A 75 15.31 2.00 -8.89
CA PRO A 75 15.02 3.25 -8.18
C PRO A 75 13.53 3.59 -8.13
N ASP A 76 12.79 3.32 -9.23
CA ASP A 76 11.36 3.63 -9.33
C ASP A 76 10.50 2.87 -8.30
N LYS A 77 10.98 1.71 -7.83
CA LYS A 77 10.26 0.84 -6.89
C LYS A 77 10.87 0.81 -5.50
N GLY A 78 12.19 0.94 -5.37
CA GLY A 78 12.89 0.96 -4.09
C GLY A 78 13.09 2.34 -3.48
N VAL A 79 12.67 3.41 -4.18
CA VAL A 79 12.65 4.80 -3.69
C VAL A 79 13.99 5.19 -3.06
N GLU A 80 15.04 5.13 -3.88
CA GLU A 80 16.46 5.42 -3.55
C GLU A 80 17.12 4.52 -2.47
N LEU A 81 16.39 3.58 -1.87
CA LEU A 81 16.93 2.55 -0.95
C LEU A 81 17.22 1.22 -1.66
N ASP A 82 16.93 1.12 -2.96
CA ASP A 82 17.09 -0.07 -3.78
C ASP A 82 18.52 -0.63 -3.74
N ASN A 83 19.54 0.23 -3.78
CA ASN A 83 20.95 -0.19 -3.68
C ASN A 83 21.26 -0.86 -2.34
N ILE A 84 20.69 -0.35 -1.24
CA ILE A 84 20.92 -0.88 0.11
C ILE A 84 20.15 -2.18 0.29
N LEU A 85 18.91 -2.24 -0.17
CA LEU A 85 18.11 -3.47 -0.15
C LEU A 85 18.74 -4.56 -1.01
N ARG A 86 19.37 -4.20 -2.14
CA ARG A 86 20.14 -5.13 -2.97
C ARG A 86 21.39 -5.65 -2.25
N SER A 87 22.10 -4.82 -1.49
CA SER A 87 23.31 -5.26 -0.76
C SER A 87 22.99 -6.28 0.35
N ILE A 88 21.78 -6.21 0.92
CA ILE A 88 21.29 -7.15 1.93
C ILE A 88 20.23 -8.12 1.40
N ARG A 89 20.15 -8.35 0.08
CA ARG A 89 19.05 -9.10 -0.56
C ARG A 89 18.76 -10.46 0.08
N CYS A 90 19.80 -11.19 0.52
CA CYS A 90 19.66 -12.49 1.18
C CYS A 90 18.92 -12.43 2.53
N SER A 91 18.84 -11.23 3.13
CA SER A 91 18.15 -10.96 4.40
C SER A 91 16.79 -10.29 4.22
N VAL A 92 16.37 -10.02 2.98
CA VAL A 92 15.04 -9.46 2.65
C VAL A 92 14.10 -10.59 2.24
N SER A 93 12.94 -10.70 2.89
CA SER A 93 11.92 -11.71 2.55
C SER A 93 10.50 -11.15 2.62
N GLY A 94 9.66 -11.52 1.66
CA GLY A 94 8.25 -11.17 1.70
C GLY A 94 7.43 -12.18 2.51
N ILE A 95 6.56 -11.69 3.40
CA ILE A 95 5.56 -12.46 4.14
C ILE A 95 4.20 -12.01 3.63
N VAL A 96 3.43 -12.95 3.08
CA VAL A 96 2.10 -12.67 2.54
C VAL A 96 1.18 -12.22 3.67
N ASN A 97 0.51 -11.08 3.48
CA ASN A 97 -0.51 -10.62 4.42
C ASN A 97 -1.69 -11.60 4.48
N GLY A 98 -2.21 -11.82 5.68
CA GLY A 98 -3.48 -12.49 5.90
C GLY A 98 -4.65 -11.51 6.01
N MET A 99 -5.86 -12.06 6.08
CA MET A 99 -7.08 -11.36 6.47
C MET A 99 -7.78 -12.16 7.58
N ASP A 100 -8.47 -11.49 8.49
CA ASP A 100 -9.26 -12.17 9.51
C ASP A 100 -10.53 -12.75 8.88
N THR A 101 -10.61 -14.07 8.78
CA THR A 101 -11.73 -14.77 8.16
C THR A 101 -12.96 -14.88 9.07
N GLN A 102 -12.90 -14.43 10.33
CA GLN A 102 -14.08 -14.29 11.18
C GLN A 102 -14.75 -12.93 10.95
N GLU A 103 -13.94 -11.90 10.75
CA GLU A 103 -14.43 -10.55 10.43
C GLU A 103 -14.90 -10.47 8.97
N TRP A 104 -14.07 -10.94 8.03
CA TRP A 104 -14.32 -10.84 6.59
C TRP A 104 -14.93 -12.13 6.03
N ASN A 105 -16.14 -12.45 6.50
CA ASN A 105 -16.86 -13.65 6.11
C ASN A 105 -18.26 -13.36 5.58
N PRO A 106 -18.51 -13.49 4.27
CA PRO A 106 -19.84 -13.25 3.72
C PRO A 106 -20.96 -14.16 4.27
N LEU A 107 -20.63 -15.25 4.96
CA LEU A 107 -21.62 -16.08 5.65
C LEU A 107 -22.12 -15.48 6.96
N THR A 108 -21.33 -14.60 7.60
CA THR A 108 -21.61 -14.08 8.95
C THR A 108 -21.42 -12.57 9.06
N ASP A 109 -21.10 -11.89 7.96
CA ASP A 109 -20.84 -10.47 7.92
C ASP A 109 -22.10 -9.68 8.27
N LYS A 110 -22.06 -8.96 9.40
CA LYS A 110 -23.20 -8.19 9.92
C LYS A 110 -23.50 -6.91 9.11
N TYR A 111 -22.61 -6.53 8.18
CA TYR A 111 -22.75 -5.30 7.38
C TYR A 111 -23.42 -5.55 6.02
N ILE A 112 -23.71 -6.80 5.67
CA ILE A 112 -24.42 -7.15 4.44
C ILE A 112 -25.79 -7.74 4.75
N ASP A 113 -26.79 -7.36 3.94
CA ASP A 113 -28.19 -7.79 4.14
C ASP A 113 -28.42 -9.26 3.75
N TYR A 114 -27.57 -9.81 2.88
CA TYR A 114 -27.68 -11.16 2.35
C TYR A 114 -26.35 -11.90 2.52
N HIS A 115 -26.36 -12.93 3.37
CA HIS A 115 -25.22 -13.81 3.57
C HIS A 115 -25.10 -14.83 2.44
N TYR A 116 -23.87 -15.23 2.12
CA TYR A 116 -23.60 -16.22 1.08
C TYR A 116 -22.32 -17.01 1.29
N ASP A 117 -22.27 -18.17 0.65
CA ASP A 117 -21.08 -19.01 0.47
C ASP A 117 -20.80 -19.26 -1.01
N ILE A 118 -19.84 -20.13 -1.29
CA ILE A 118 -19.43 -20.50 -2.64
C ILE A 118 -20.57 -21.12 -3.48
N THR A 119 -21.60 -21.69 -2.86
CA THR A 119 -22.72 -22.34 -3.54
C THR A 119 -23.89 -21.40 -3.80
N THR A 120 -24.04 -20.36 -2.97
CA THR A 120 -25.16 -19.40 -3.00
C THR A 120 -24.77 -18.02 -3.54
N VAL A 121 -23.47 -17.79 -3.80
CA VAL A 121 -22.92 -16.50 -4.26
C VAL A 121 -23.64 -15.93 -5.49
N MET A 122 -24.08 -16.77 -6.41
CA MET A 122 -24.73 -16.34 -7.66
C MET A 122 -26.13 -15.78 -7.44
N ASP A 123 -26.81 -16.19 -6.36
CA ASP A 123 -28.14 -15.69 -6.01
C ASP A 123 -28.06 -14.46 -5.09
N ALA A 124 -27.11 -14.46 -4.16
CA ALA A 124 -26.98 -13.40 -3.15
C ALA A 124 -26.27 -12.13 -3.64
N LYS A 125 -25.17 -12.24 -4.41
CA LYS A 125 -24.41 -11.05 -4.87
C LYS A 125 -25.22 -10.07 -5.70
N PRO A 126 -26.14 -10.49 -6.60
CA PRO A 126 -27.03 -9.57 -7.29
C PRO A 126 -27.87 -8.71 -6.34
N LEU A 127 -28.38 -9.29 -5.25
CA LEU A 127 -29.17 -8.58 -4.24
C LEU A 127 -28.30 -7.56 -3.48
N LEU A 128 -27.08 -7.95 -3.09
CA LEU A 128 -26.12 -7.04 -2.44
C LEU A 128 -25.74 -5.87 -3.35
N LYS A 129 -25.58 -6.12 -4.65
CA LYS A 129 -25.31 -5.08 -5.64
C LYS A 129 -26.48 -4.11 -5.76
N GLU A 130 -27.71 -4.61 -5.83
CA GLU A 130 -28.92 -3.78 -5.88
C GLU A 130 -29.06 -2.92 -4.62
N ALA A 131 -28.78 -3.49 -3.45
CA ALA A 131 -28.76 -2.77 -2.18
C ALA A 131 -27.70 -1.65 -2.17
N LEU A 132 -26.48 -1.93 -2.64
CA LEU A 132 -25.43 -0.93 -2.78
C LEU A 132 -25.83 0.18 -3.76
N GLN A 133 -26.33 -0.18 -4.95
CA GLN A 133 -26.82 0.79 -5.95
C GLN A 133 -27.87 1.72 -5.34
N ALA A 134 -28.86 1.18 -4.62
CA ALA A 134 -29.88 1.96 -3.94
C ALA A 134 -29.28 2.87 -2.86
N ALA A 135 -28.36 2.35 -2.05
CA ALA A 135 -27.73 3.10 -0.95
C ALA A 135 -26.92 4.31 -1.45
N VAL A 136 -26.28 4.20 -2.63
CA VAL A 136 -25.50 5.30 -3.22
C VAL A 136 -26.27 6.13 -4.26
N GLY A 137 -27.57 5.87 -4.44
CA GLY A 137 -28.44 6.63 -5.35
C GLY A 137 -28.21 6.34 -6.84
N LEU A 138 -27.60 5.21 -7.19
CA LEU A 138 -27.46 4.76 -8.57
C LEU A 138 -28.73 4.06 -9.07
N PRO A 139 -28.98 4.03 -10.39
CA PRO A 139 -30.03 3.19 -10.96
C PRO A 139 -29.85 1.72 -10.54
N VAL A 140 -30.89 1.15 -9.92
CA VAL A 140 -30.88 -0.23 -9.45
C VAL A 140 -31.09 -1.15 -10.65
N ASP A 141 -30.01 -1.80 -11.08
CA ASP A 141 -30.01 -2.74 -12.19
C ASP A 141 -28.86 -3.74 -12.01
N ARG A 142 -29.23 -5.00 -11.74
CA ARG A 142 -28.28 -6.09 -11.57
C ARG A 142 -27.46 -6.40 -12.83
N SER A 143 -27.90 -5.99 -14.01
CA SER A 143 -27.21 -6.25 -15.29
C SER A 143 -26.08 -5.26 -15.59
N ILE A 144 -26.14 -4.04 -15.06
CA ILE A 144 -25.15 -2.98 -15.32
C ILE A 144 -23.87 -3.23 -14.52
N PRO A 145 -22.67 -3.42 -15.11
CA PRO A 145 -21.44 -3.62 -14.35
C PRO A 145 -21.18 -2.50 -13.32
N LEU A 146 -20.85 -2.88 -12.09
CA LEU A 146 -20.52 -1.96 -10.99
C LEU A 146 -19.04 -2.11 -10.63
N ILE A 147 -18.30 -1.01 -10.74
CA ILE A 147 -16.87 -0.93 -10.41
C ILE A 147 -16.73 -0.19 -9.08
N GLY A 148 -16.04 -0.79 -8.12
CA GLY A 148 -15.74 -0.17 -6.83
C GLY A 148 -14.26 0.16 -6.70
N PHE A 149 -13.94 1.40 -6.31
CA PHE A 149 -12.61 1.78 -5.81
C PHE A 149 -12.75 2.08 -4.32
N ILE A 150 -11.93 1.43 -3.48
CA ILE A 150 -11.93 1.64 -2.03
C ILE A 150 -10.49 1.93 -1.60
N GLY A 151 -10.24 3.15 -1.11
CA GLY A 151 -8.92 3.50 -0.59
C GLY A 151 -8.57 4.98 -0.70
N ARG A 152 -7.37 5.32 -0.20
CA ARG A 152 -6.86 6.70 -0.26
C ARG A 152 -6.63 7.14 -1.71
N LEU A 153 -6.98 8.38 -2.02
CA LEU A 153 -6.71 9.02 -3.31
C LEU A 153 -5.26 9.54 -3.36
N GLU A 154 -4.33 8.60 -3.37
CA GLU A 154 -2.90 8.84 -3.50
C GLU A 154 -2.39 8.17 -4.77
N GLU A 155 -1.37 8.74 -5.41
CA GLU A 155 -0.76 8.21 -6.64
C GLU A 155 -0.31 6.75 -6.46
N GLN A 156 0.23 6.40 -5.29
CA GLN A 156 0.61 5.02 -4.96
C GLN A 156 -0.58 4.03 -4.99
N LYS A 157 -1.81 4.50 -4.86
CA LYS A 157 -3.04 3.71 -4.94
C LYS A 157 -3.65 3.69 -6.34
N GLY A 158 -3.01 4.33 -7.33
CA GLY A 158 -3.45 4.37 -8.72
C GLY A 158 -4.64 5.30 -8.95
N SER A 159 -4.77 6.37 -8.16
CA SER A 159 -5.83 7.36 -8.35
C SER A 159 -5.74 8.05 -9.72
N ASP A 160 -4.53 8.27 -10.21
CA ASP A 160 -4.23 8.73 -11.58
C ASP A 160 -4.76 7.76 -12.65
N ILE A 161 -4.53 6.45 -12.45
CA ILE A 161 -5.02 5.39 -13.33
C ILE A 161 -6.56 5.36 -13.31
N LEU A 162 -7.17 5.48 -12.13
CA LEU A 162 -8.63 5.53 -11.99
C LEU A 162 -9.21 6.70 -12.78
N VAL A 163 -8.66 7.91 -12.63
CA VAL A 163 -9.11 9.09 -13.37
C VAL A 163 -8.99 8.89 -14.87
N ALA A 164 -7.84 8.38 -15.35
CA ALA A 164 -7.65 8.07 -16.77
C ALA A 164 -8.59 6.97 -17.30
N ALA A 165 -9.06 6.07 -16.43
CA ALA A 165 -10.02 5.04 -16.78
C ALA A 165 -11.46 5.57 -16.81
N LEU A 166 -11.82 6.50 -15.92
CA LEU A 166 -13.15 7.14 -15.87
C LEU A 166 -13.51 7.79 -17.21
N ASP A 167 -12.56 8.49 -17.84
CA ASP A 167 -12.78 9.09 -19.17
C ASP A 167 -13.22 8.08 -20.23
N LYS A 168 -12.74 6.83 -20.12
CA LYS A 168 -13.11 5.73 -21.02
C LYS A 168 -14.48 5.13 -20.66
N PHE A 169 -14.90 5.23 -19.41
CA PHE A 169 -16.15 4.69 -18.91
C PHE A 169 -17.36 5.59 -19.15
N ILE A 170 -17.19 6.91 -19.30
CA ILE A 170 -18.29 7.89 -19.46
C ILE A 170 -19.25 7.55 -20.63
N GLY A 171 -18.78 6.84 -21.66
CA GLY A 171 -19.61 6.41 -22.80
C GLY A 171 -20.17 4.98 -22.70
N MET A 172 -19.89 4.25 -21.63
CA MET A 172 -20.28 2.86 -21.46
C MET A 172 -21.45 2.73 -20.48
N ASN A 173 -22.26 1.68 -20.62
CA ASN A 173 -23.30 1.37 -19.64
C ASN A 173 -22.68 0.69 -18.41
N VAL A 174 -21.97 1.47 -17.59
CA VAL A 174 -21.28 1.02 -16.37
C VAL A 174 -21.52 2.01 -15.25
N GLN A 175 -21.39 1.52 -14.02
CA GLN A 175 -21.48 2.34 -12.81
C GLN A 175 -20.16 2.26 -12.05
N VAL A 176 -19.76 3.38 -11.44
CA VAL A 176 -18.53 3.47 -10.64
C VAL A 176 -18.86 4.05 -9.28
N VAL A 177 -18.34 3.43 -8.22
CA VAL A 177 -18.42 3.89 -6.84
C VAL A 177 -16.99 4.05 -6.30
N ILE A 178 -16.71 5.21 -5.71
CA ILE A 178 -15.41 5.54 -5.12
C ILE A 178 -15.67 5.79 -3.63
N LEU A 179 -15.05 4.99 -2.76
CA LEU A 179 -15.22 4.98 -1.29
C LEU A 179 -13.90 5.26 -0.56
#